data_AF-A0A554M8V1-F1
#
_entry.id   AF-A0A554M8V1-F1
#
_cell.length_a   1.000
_cell.length_b   1.000
_cell.length_c   1.000
_cell.angle_alpha   90.00
_cell.angle_beta   90.00
_cell.angle_gamma   90.00
#
_symmetry.space_group_name_H-M   'P 1'
#
loop_
_entity.id
_entity.type
_entity.pdbx_description
1 polymer ?
#
loop_
_entity_poly.entity_id
_entity_poly.type
_entity_poly.pdbx_seq_one_letter_code
_entity_poly.pdbx_strand_id
1 'polypeptide(L)' 'MKINDIKEKNSKELEKLLAEKRSEVQKLRFDIFSKQAKNHKKYSNCRRDIAQILTVLNSSKSE' A
#
# COMPACT_ATOMS: atom_id res chain seq x y z
N MET A 1 -5.76 3.13 4.97
CA MET A 1 -5.17 3.55 6.27
C MET A 1 -5.47 5.02 6.52
N LYS A 2 -5.39 5.50 7.77
CA LYS A 2 -5.33 6.94 8.07
C LYS A 2 -3.87 7.40 7.96
N ILE A 3 -3.65 8.60 7.43
CA ILE A 3 -2.31 9.16 7.18
C ILE A 3 -1.50 9.35 8.49
N ASN A 4 -2.18 9.63 9.60
CA ASN A 4 -1.53 9.87 10.89
C ASN A 4 -0.84 8.61 11.42
N ASP A 5 -1.49 7.44 11.32
CA ASP A 5 -0.92 6.14 11.72
C ASP A 5 0.28 5.70 10.86
N ILE A 6 0.44 6.29 9.66
CA ILE A 6 1.56 6.02 8.76
C ILE A 6 2.74 6.93 9.12
N LYS A 7 2.48 8.17 9.57
CA LYS A 7 3.51 9.11 10.02
C LYS A 7 4.17 8.70 11.34
N GLU A 8 3.43 8.03 12.24
CA GLU A 8 3.99 7.53 13.50
C GLU A 8 4.87 6.29 13.34
N LYS A 9 4.82 5.62 12.19
CA LYS A 9 5.61 4.41 11.92
C LYS A 9 7.02 4.73 11.47
N ASN A 10 7.95 3.86 11.84
CA ASN A 10 9.36 4.00 11.50
C ASN A 10 9.57 3.84 9.99
N SER A 11 10.51 4.59 9.40
CA SER A 11 10.83 4.56 7.96
C SER A 11 11.14 3.15 7.45
N LYS A 12 11.84 2.33 8.26
CA LYS A 12 12.11 0.92 7.96
C LYS A 12 10.85 0.04 7.96
N GLU A 13 9.87 0.33 8.81
CA GLU A 13 8.59 -0.39 8.83
C GLU A 13 7.73 -0.03 7.63
N LEU A 14 7.76 1.25 7.21
CA LEU A 14 7.08 1.72 6.01
C LEU A 14 7.60 1.03 4.75
N GLU A 15 8.91 0.84 4.62
CA GLU A 15 9.50 0.10 3.49
C GLU A 15 9.06 -1.37 3.47
N LYS A 16 9.02 -2.04 4.63
CA LYS A 16 8.50 -3.41 4.74
C LYS A 16 7.02 -3.51 4.37
N LEU A 17 6.19 -2.63 4.92
CA LEU A 17 4.77 -2.52 4.59
C LEU A 17 4.55 -2.25 3.10
N LEU A 18 5.39 -1.42 2.48
CA LEU A 18 5.33 -1.13 1.05
C LEU A 18 5.64 -2.38 0.21
N ALA A 19 6.64 -3.18 0.61
CA ALA A 19 6.97 -4.43 -0.07
C ALA A 19 5.82 -5.45 0.04
N GLU A 20 5.24 -5.61 1.23
CA GLU A 20 4.10 -6.49 1.47
C GLU A 20 2.87 -6.07 0.64
N LYS A 21 2.53 -4.77 0.65
CA LYS A 21 1.40 -4.24 -0.11
C LYS A 21 1.58 -4.37 -1.62
N ARG A 22 2.82 -4.24 -2.12
CA ARG A 22 3.12 -4.50 -3.54
C ARG A 22 2.88 -5.96 -3.91
N SER A 23 3.31 -6.90 -3.08
CA SER A 23 3.05 -8.33 -3.29
C SER A 23 1.56 -8.64 -3.24
N GLU A 24 0.82 -8.02 -2.30
CA GLU A 24 -0.62 -8.15 -2.18
C GLU A 24 -1.36 -7.63 -3.42
N VAL A 25 -0.95 -6.48 -3.97
CA VAL A 25 -1.48 -5.93 -5.23
C VAL A 25 -1.22 -6.87 -6.40
N GLN A 26 -0.04 -7.50 -6.46
CA GLN A 26 0.29 -8.45 -7.52
C GLN A 26 -0.61 -9.69 -7.45
N LYS A 27 -0.80 -10.28 -6.25
CA LYS A 27 -1.73 -11.40 -6.03
C LYS A 27 -3.16 -11.01 -6.40
N LEU A 28 -3.65 -9.86 -5.90
CA LEU A 28 -4.98 -9.36 -6.24
C LEU A 28 -5.15 -9.13 -7.74
N ARG A 29 -4.10 -8.72 -8.46
CA ARG A 29 -4.14 -8.57 -9.92
C ARG A 29 -4.34 -9.91 -10.62
N PHE A 30 -3.65 -10.96 -10.18
CA PHE A 30 -3.84 -12.32 -10.68
C PHE A 30 -5.23 -12.87 -10.32
N ASP A 31 -5.71 -12.65 -9.10
CA ASP A 31 -7.05 -13.09 -8.66
C ASP A 31 -8.18 -12.39 -9.45
N ILE A 32 -7.99 -11.11 -9.79
CA ILE A 32 -8.90 -10.36 -10.67
C ILE A 32 -8.87 -10.94 -12.08
N PHE A 33 -7.68 -11.25 -12.62
CA PHE A 33 -7.55 -11.87 -13.94
C PHE A 33 -8.20 -13.26 -14.00
N SER A 34 -8.04 -14.06 -12.93
CA SER A 34 -8.67 -15.37 -12.75
C SER A 34 -10.20 -15.30 -12.55
N LYS A 35 -10.81 -14.10 -12.58
CA LYS A 35 -12.24 -13.84 -12.32
C LYS A 35 -12.76 -14.38 -10.97
N GLN A 36 -11.88 -14.76 -10.04
CA GLN A 36 -12.26 -15.21 -8.70
C GLN A 36 -12.47 -14.05 -7.72
N ALA A 37 -11.95 -12.86 -8.03
CA ALA A 37 -12.04 -11.72 -7.12
C ALA A 37 -13.43 -11.04 -7.17
N LYS A 38 -14.31 -11.40 -6.23
CA LYS A 38 -15.59 -10.68 -6.00
C LYS A 38 -15.41 -9.25 -5.45
N ASN A 39 -14.21 -8.88 -5.00
CA ASN A 39 -13.96 -7.66 -4.23
C ASN A 39 -12.97 -6.71 -4.92
N HIS A 40 -13.39 -6.09 -6.04
CA HIS A 40 -12.62 -5.07 -6.76
C HIS A 40 -12.17 -3.89 -5.88
N LYS A 41 -12.92 -3.56 -4.82
CA LYS A 41 -12.59 -2.48 -3.87
C LYS A 41 -11.26 -2.71 -3.12
N LYS A 42 -10.87 -3.96 -2.87
CA LYS A 42 -9.61 -4.28 -2.17
C LYS A 42 -8.38 -3.81 -2.96
N TYR A 43 -8.41 -3.94 -4.28
CA TYR A 43 -7.32 -3.50 -5.15
C TYR A 43 -7.12 -1.98 -5.10
N SER A 44 -8.22 -1.21 -5.20
CA SER A 44 -8.19 0.25 -5.12
C SER A 44 -7.69 0.73 -3.76
N ASN A 45 -8.16 0.11 -2.66
CA ASN A 45 -7.71 0.41 -1.31
C ASN A 45 -6.22 0.13 -1.12
N CYS A 46 -5.71 -1.01 -1.60
CA CYS A 46 -4.29 -1.34 -1.51
C CYS A 46 -3.42 -0.35 -2.30
N ARG A 47 -3.86 0.11 -3.48
CA ARG A 47 -3.15 1.17 -4.22
C ARG A 47 -3.13 2.50 -3.46
N ARG A 48 -4.23 2.85 -2.80
CA ARG A 48 -4.32 4.06 -1.98
C ARG A 48 -3.39 4.00 -0.77
N ASP A 49 -3.30 2.84 -0.12
CA ASP A 49 -2.37 2.63 1.00
C ASP A 49 -0.91 2.77 0.54
N ILE A 50 -0.53 2.19 -0.61
CA ILE A 50 0.82 2.35 -1.19
C ILE A 50 1.12 3.82 -1.48
N ALA A 51 0.17 4.56 -2.06
CA ALA A 51 0.35 5.97 -2.36
C ALA A 51 0.59 6.78 -1.08
N GLN A 52 -0.19 6.54 -0.01
CA GLN A 52 -0.01 7.21 1.27
C GLN A 52 1.36 6.92 1.90
N ILE A 53 1.83 5.67 1.87
CA ILE A 53 3.16 5.29 2.38
C ILE A 53 4.26 6.02 1.62
N LEU A 54 4.17 6.05 0.28
CA LEU A 54 5.14 6.76 -0.57
C LEU A 54 5.14 8.27 -0.30
N THR A 55 3.97 8.89 -0.10
CA THR A 55 3.88 10.32 0.24
C THR A 55 4.57 10.62 1.55
N VAL A 56 4.37 9.81 2.60
CA VAL A 56 5.03 10.00 3.89
C VAL A 56 6.54 9.86 3.78
N LEU A 57 7.02 8.79 3.11
CA LEU A 57 8.45 8.59 2.86
C LEU A 57 9.09 9.75 2.10
N ASN A 58 8.39 10.32 1.13
CA ASN A 58 8.89 11.45 0.35
C ASN A 58 8.89 12.75 1.18
N SER A 59 7.86 12.99 1.99
CA SER A 59 7.80 14.18 2.86
C SER A 59 8.92 14.22 3.90
N SER A 60 9.32 13.06 4.43
CA SER A 60 10.43 12.96 5.39
C SER A 60 11.82 13.12 4.75
N LYS A 61 11.92 13.09 3.41
CA LYS A 61 13.18 13.20 2.67
C LYS A 61 13.43 14.63 2.14
N SER A 62 12.38 15.45 2.11
CA SER A 62 12.40 16.83 1.57
C SER A 62 12.59 17.92 2.64
N GLU A 63 12.82 17.56 3.89
CA GLU A 63 13.33 18.44 4.96
C GLU A 63 14.84 18.25 5.11
#